data_AF-A0A9D8QSH4-F1
#
_entry.id   AF-A0A9D8QSH4-F1
#
_cell.length_a   1.000
_cell.length_b   1.000
_cell.length_c   1.000
_cell.angle_alpha   90.00
_cell.angle_beta   90.00
_cell.angle_gamma   90.00
#
_symmetry.space_group_name_H-M   'P 1'
#
loop_
_entity.id
_entity.type
_entity.pdbx_description
1 polymer ?
#
loop_
_entity_poly.entity_id
_entity_poly.type
_entity_poly.pdbx_seq_one_letter_code
_entity_poly.pdbx_strand_id
1 'polypeptide(L)'
;VMDSNELKVKIFKEYSKEWAEFVFANRNSETGDSVHDYDIVYGPIANDRVGVQVLRYIEHFITLEQFLENLRYMKGITFQYFFGTKAAVEKLKKL
;
A
#
# COMPACT_ATOMS: atom_id res chain seq x y z
N VAL A 1 -5.40 -5.42 -18.33
CA VAL A 1 -5.89 -5.56 -16.94
C VAL A 1 -5.40 -4.39 -16.10
N MET A 2 -4.09 -4.19 -15.92
CA MET A 2 -3.58 -3.01 -15.19
C MET A 2 -3.84 -1.68 -15.92
N ASP A 3 -3.84 -1.69 -17.26
CA ASP A 3 -4.09 -0.49 -18.08
C ASP A 3 -5.49 -0.45 -18.73
N SER A 4 -6.39 -1.38 -18.35
CA SER A 4 -7.76 -1.41 -18.87
C SER A 4 -8.72 -0.75 -17.90
N ASN A 5 -9.64 0.08 -18.39
CA ASN A 5 -10.71 0.73 -17.58
C ASN A 5 -11.76 -0.25 -17.00
N GLU A 6 -11.51 -1.55 -17.05
CA GLU A 6 -12.41 -2.60 -16.54
C GLU A 6 -12.31 -2.78 -15.02
N LEU A 7 -11.19 -2.40 -14.40
CA LEU A 7 -10.95 -2.51 -12.97
C LEU A 7 -10.42 -1.18 -12.43
N LYS A 8 -10.82 -0.82 -11.21
CA LYS A 8 -10.26 0.31 -10.46
C LYS A 8 -8.93 -0.11 -9.86
N VAL A 9 -7.83 0.32 -10.48
CA VAL A 9 -6.47 -0.03 -10.07
C VAL A 9 -5.80 1.16 -9.39
N LYS A 10 -5.24 0.96 -8.19
CA LYS A 10 -4.35 1.90 -7.52
C LYS A 10 -2.91 1.41 -7.61
N ILE A 11 -2.01 2.28 -8.09
CA ILE A 11 -0.59 1.96 -8.25
C ILE A 11 0.26 2.92 -7.44
N PHE A 12 1.06 2.38 -6.53
CA PHE A 12 2.13 3.08 -5.83
C PHE A 12 3.46 2.62 -6.39
N LYS A 13 4.24 3.53 -6.99
CA LYS A 13 5.53 3.19 -7.62
C LYS A 13 6.70 3.20 -6.64
N GLU A 14 6.50 3.81 -5.48
CA GLU A 14 7.51 4.00 -4.45
C GLU A 14 6.83 4.23 -3.09
N TYR A 15 7.64 4.32 -2.04
CA TYR A 15 7.17 4.83 -0.77
C TYR A 15 6.91 6.33 -0.89
N SER A 16 5.64 6.72 -0.80
CA SER A 16 5.21 8.12 -0.83
C SER A 16 4.34 8.43 0.38
N LYS A 17 4.09 9.72 0.63
CA LYS A 17 3.13 10.17 1.65
C LYS A 17 1.76 9.55 1.42
N GLU A 18 1.28 9.60 0.18
CA GLU A 18 -0.01 9.03 -0.23
C GLU A 18 -0.08 7.53 0.02
N TRP A 19 0.99 6.78 -0.29
CA TRP A 19 1.09 5.36 0.01
C TRP A 19 0.99 5.11 1.52
N ALA A 20 1.70 5.90 2.32
CA ALA A 20 1.70 5.75 3.77
C ALA A 20 0.29 6.01 4.32
N GLU A 21 -0.32 7.14 3.98
CA GLU A 21 -1.71 7.50 4.33
C GLU A 21 -2.70 6.39 3.94
N PHE A 22 -2.55 5.82 2.76
CA PHE A 22 -3.38 4.70 2.30
C PHE A 22 -3.22 3.45 3.19
N VAL A 23 -1.98 3.06 3.50
CA VAL A 23 -1.71 1.92 4.39
C VAL A 23 -2.28 2.17 5.78
N PHE A 24 -2.11 3.39 6.31
CA PHE A 24 -2.63 3.78 7.62
C PHE A 24 -4.15 3.70 7.68
N ALA A 25 -4.83 4.28 6.68
CA ALA A 25 -6.29 4.28 6.63
C ALA A 25 -6.85 2.86 6.63
N ASN A 26 -6.23 1.93 5.91
CA ASN A 26 -6.65 0.52 5.90
C ASN A 26 -6.33 -0.21 7.22
N ARG A 27 -5.19 0.05 7.85
CA ARG A 27 -4.82 -0.58 9.14
C ARG A 27 -5.70 -0.12 10.31
N ASN A 28 -6.18 1.12 10.25
CA ASN A 28 -7.04 1.71 11.27
C ASN A 28 -8.54 1.56 10.95
N SER A 29 -8.89 0.72 9.98
CA SER A 29 -10.28 0.44 9.65
C SER A 29 -11.00 -0.17 10.87
N GLU A 30 -12.06 0.49 11.34
CA GLU A 30 -12.85 0.00 12.49
C GLU A 30 -13.56 -1.32 12.18
N THR A 31 -13.92 -1.57 10.92
CA THR A 31 -14.58 -2.79 10.49
C THR A 31 -13.61 -3.91 10.11
N GLY A 32 -12.33 -3.58 9.93
CA GLY A 32 -11.32 -4.48 9.37
C GLY A 32 -11.42 -4.66 7.85
N ASP A 33 -12.41 -4.05 7.20
CA ASP A 33 -12.54 -4.04 5.74
C ASP A 33 -11.63 -2.98 5.11
N SER A 34 -11.35 -3.13 3.81
CA SER A 34 -10.70 -2.10 3.02
C SER A 34 -11.49 -0.80 3.06
N VAL A 35 -10.81 0.33 3.31
CA VAL A 35 -11.43 1.68 3.36
C VAL A 35 -11.55 2.34 1.98
N HIS A 36 -11.39 1.56 0.91
CA HIS A 36 -11.35 1.99 -0.47
C HIS A 36 -12.15 1.04 -1.36
N ASP A 37 -12.44 1.47 -2.59
CA ASP A 37 -13.19 0.70 -3.58
C ASP A 37 -12.32 0.19 -4.76
N TYR A 38 -10.99 0.27 -4.65
CA TYR A 38 -10.08 -0.31 -5.64
C TYR A 38 -10.18 -1.84 -5.71
N ASP A 39 -10.30 -2.34 -6.93
CA ASP A 39 -10.28 -3.77 -7.27
C ASP A 39 -8.89 -4.37 -7.11
N ILE A 40 -7.86 -3.60 -7.47
CA ILE A 40 -6.46 -4.01 -7.37
C ILE A 40 -5.66 -2.86 -6.76
N VAL A 41 -4.79 -3.21 -5.81
CA VAL A 41 -3.75 -2.31 -5.33
C VAL A 41 -2.39 -2.94 -5.60
N TYR A 42 -1.52 -2.22 -6.29
CA TYR A 42 -0.13 -2.60 -6.50
C TYR A 42 0.78 -1.57 -5.84
N GLY A 43 1.73 -2.02 -5.03
CA GLY A 43 2.63 -1.10 -4.35
C GLY A 43 3.67 -1.77 -3.47
N PRO A 44 4.55 -0.97 -2.85
CA PRO A 44 5.53 -1.46 -1.88
C PRO A 44 4.87 -2.23 -0.73
N ILE A 45 5.54 -3.29 -0.28
CA ILE A 45 5.11 -4.07 0.89
C ILE A 45 5.17 -3.23 2.17
N ALA A 46 4.10 -3.28 2.96
CA ALA A 46 4.06 -2.70 4.31
C ALA A 46 4.44 -3.75 5.37
N ASN A 47 5.64 -4.35 5.28
CA ASN A 47 6.12 -5.36 6.25
C ASN A 47 6.51 -4.73 7.61
N ASP A 48 6.90 -5.56 8.58
CA ASP A 48 7.16 -5.13 9.97
C ASP A 48 8.16 -3.98 10.11
N ARG A 49 9.21 -3.95 9.28
CA ARG A 49 10.21 -2.85 9.29
C ARG A 49 9.60 -1.52 8.86
N VAL A 50 8.73 -1.58 7.85
CA VAL A 50 7.99 -0.41 7.37
C VAL A 50 6.93 -0.02 8.41
N GLY A 51 6.23 -0.99 8.99
CA GLY A 51 5.22 -0.81 10.05
C GLY A 51 5.72 -0.04 11.27
N VAL A 52 6.96 -0.29 11.72
CA VAL A 52 7.57 0.44 12.84
C VAL A 52 7.84 1.91 12.49
N GLN A 53 8.34 2.20 11.29
CA GLN A 53 8.55 3.58 10.84
C GLN A 53 7.22 4.33 10.69
N VAL A 54 6.22 3.61 10.19
CA VAL A 54 4.82 4.03 10.04
C VAL A 54 4.23 4.44 11.41
N LEU A 55 4.36 3.60 12.44
CA LEU A 55 3.89 3.92 13.80
C LEU A 55 4.59 5.17 14.38
N ARG A 56 5.92 5.25 14.24
CA ARG A 56 6.70 6.40 14.75
C ARG A 56 6.25 7.73 14.15
N TYR A 57 5.82 7.73 12.89
CA TYR A 57 5.28 8.93 12.26
C TYR A 57 3.92 9.32 12.84
N ILE A 58 3.00 8.36 13.03
CA ILE A 58 1.68 8.59 13.63
C ILE A 58 1.80 9.15 15.05
N GLU A 59 2.69 8.57 15.85
CA GLU A 59 2.91 8.99 17.24
C GLU A 59 3.74 10.29 17.32
N HIS A 60 3.98 10.95 16.18
CA HIS A 60 4.74 12.19 16.05
C HIS A 60 6.18 12.13 16.60
N PHE A 61 6.75 10.92 16.70
CA PHE A 61 8.15 10.72 17.07
C PHE A 61 9.12 11.09 15.95
N ILE A 62 8.68 11.03 14.69
CA ILE A 62 9.46 11.43 13.52
C ILE A 62 8.61 12.28 12.57
N THR A 63 9.24 13.19 11.83
CA THR A 63 8.57 13.95 10.77
C THR A 63 8.33 13.09 9.53
N LEU A 64 7.51 13.59 8.60
CA LEU A 64 7.29 12.93 7.31
C LEU A 64 8.60 12.83 6.51
N GLU A 65 9.44 13.86 6.55
CA GLU A 65 10.73 13.88 5.87
C GLU A 65 11.67 12.80 6.43
N GLN A 66 11.74 12.68 7.76
CA GLN A 66 12.53 11.64 8.42
C GLN A 66 11.99 10.24 8.12
N PHE A 67 10.67 10.09 8.06
CA PHE A 67 10.02 8.84 7.66
C PHE A 67 10.43 8.43 6.24
N LEU A 68 10.29 9.31 5.26
CA LEU A 68 10.63 9.03 3.86
C LEU A 68 12.13 8.72 3.69
N GLU A 69 13.00 9.45 4.39
CA GLU A 69 14.45 9.22 4.36
C GLU A 69 14.80 7.84 4.95
N ASN A 70 14.17 7.43 6.07
CA ASN A 70 14.34 6.10 6.65
C ASN A 70 13.88 4.98 5.69
N LEU A 71 12.81 5.22 4.91
CA LEU A 71 12.35 4.27 3.89
C LEU A 71 13.31 4.18 2.70
N ARG A 72 13.94 5.29 2.31
CA ARG A 72 14.91 5.35 1.21
C ARG A 72 16.13 4.45 1.42
N TYR A 73 16.55 4.26 2.67
CA TYR A 73 17.68 3.38 3.02
C TYR A 73 17.31 1.90 3.15
N MET A 74 16.03 1.53 3.06
CA MET A 74 15.65 0.12 3.00
C MET A 74 16.06 -0.48 1.65
N LYS A 75 17.09 -1.35 1.68
CA LYS A 75 17.55 -2.06 0.49
C LYS A 75 16.45 -2.99 -0.05
N GLY A 76 16.14 -2.84 -1.33
CA GLY A 76 15.24 -3.71 -2.08
C GLY A 76 13.77 -3.45 -1.75
N ILE A 77 13.11 -2.62 -2.57
CA ILE A 77 11.66 -2.47 -2.48
C ILE A 77 11.03 -3.73 -3.07
N THR A 78 10.33 -4.50 -2.24
CA THR A 78 9.46 -5.57 -2.70
C THR A 78 8.08 -4.99 -2.95
N PHE A 79 7.51 -5.31 -4.11
CA PHE A 79 6.15 -4.92 -4.45
C PHE A 79 5.20 -6.09 -4.25
N GLN A 80 3.96 -5.79 -3.90
CA GLN A 80 2.88 -6.74 -3.71
C GLN A 80 1.65 -6.37 -4.54
N TYR A 81 0.82 -7.37 -4.79
CA TYR A 81 -0.52 -7.20 -5.32
C TYR A 81 -1.54 -7.53 -4.24
N PHE A 82 -2.56 -6.70 -4.14
CA PHE A 82 -3.81 -6.98 -3.43
C PHE A 82 -4.93 -7.08 -4.48
N PHE A 83 -5.77 -8.10 -4.35
CA PHE A 83 -6.96 -8.32 -5.16
C PHE A 83 -8.18 -8.22 -4.25
N GLY A 84 -8.86 -7.08 -4.29
CA GLY A 84 -9.94 -6.74 -3.36
C GLY A 84 -11.32 -7.23 -3.79
N THR A 85 -11.50 -7.57 -5.07
CA THR A 85 -12.79 -7.99 -5.59
C THR A 85 -12.72 -9.30 -6.37
N LYS A 86 -13.85 -10.01 -6.43
CA LYS A 86 -13.98 -11.24 -7.22
C LYS A 86 -13.66 -10.99 -8.70
N ALA A 87 -14.08 -9.84 -9.23
CA ALA A 87 -13.79 -9.44 -10.61
C ALA A 87 -12.28 -9.35 -10.87
N ALA A 88 -11.50 -8.83 -9.91
CA ALA A 88 -10.05 -8.77 -10.02
C ALA A 88 -9.41 -10.18 -10.05
N VAL A 89 -9.90 -11.09 -9.21
CA VAL A 89 -9.42 -12.48 -9.14
C VAL A 89 -9.74 -13.26 -10.41
N GLU A 90 -10.95 -13.10 -10.96
CA GLU A 90 -11.39 -13.78 -12.19
C GLU A 90 -10.55 -13.40 -13.43
N LYS A 91 -9.83 -12.27 -13.39
CA LYS A 91 -8.92 -11.86 -14.47
C LYS A 91 -7.54 -12.53 -14.42
N LEU A 92 -7.21 -13.28 -13.36
CA LEU A 92 -5.95 -14.01 -13.24
C LEU A 92 -5.90 -15.18 -14.23
N LYS A 93 -4.77 -15.30 -14.93
CA LYS A 93 -4.51 -16.42 -15.84
C LYS A 93 -3.25 -17.13 -15.39
N LYS A 94 -3.33 -18.46 -15.28
CA LYS A 94 -2.15 -19.29 -15.05
C LYS A 94 -1.26 -19.24 -16.30
N LEU A 95 0.04 -19.04 -16.09
CA LEU A 95 1.08 -19.13 -17.12
C LEU A 95 1.51 -20.58 -17.33
#